data_AF-A0A8K0I907-F1
#
_entry.id   AF-A0A8K0I907-F1
#
_cell.length_a   1.000
_cell.length_b   1.000
_cell.length_c   1.000
_cell.angle_alpha   90.00
_cell.angle_beta   90.00
_cell.angle_gamma   90.00
#
_symmetry.space_group_name_H-M   'P 1'
#
loop_
_entity.id
_entity.type
_entity.pdbx_description
1 polymer ?
#
loop_
_entity_poly.entity_id
_entity_poly.type
_entity_poly.pdbx_seq_one_letter_code
_entity_poly.pdbx_strand_id
1 'polypeptide(L)'
;MEFCTPTTCPTMSAGPKFEYRWADGVQIKKPIEVSAPKYVEYLMNWIEAQLDDESIFPQKLGAPFPPNFQDVVKTIFKRLFRVYAHIYHSHFQKIVSLKEEAHLNTCFKHFTLFTWEFRLIDKGELPPLNDLIQSIVLAY
;
A
#
# COMPACT_ATOMS: atom_id res chain seq x y z
N MET A 1 14.30 -6.73 -4.24
CA MET A 1 13.88 -7.12 -2.88
C MET A 1 15.08 -7.58 -2.03
N GLU A 2 16.29 -7.06 -2.29
CA GLU A 2 17.54 -7.58 -1.69
C GLU A 2 17.85 -7.01 -0.29
N PHE A 3 17.17 -5.93 0.12
CA PHE A 3 17.46 -5.19 1.36
C PHE A 3 16.37 -5.32 2.44
N CYS A 4 15.14 -5.61 2.03
CA CYS A 4 14.02 -5.89 2.94
C CYS A 4 13.95 -7.41 3.12
N THR A 5 14.47 -7.89 4.26
CA THR A 5 14.57 -9.31 4.59
C THR A 5 13.84 -9.60 5.90
N PRO A 6 13.49 -10.86 6.20
CA PRO A 6 12.90 -11.21 7.49
C PRO A 6 13.79 -10.84 8.69
N THR A 7 15.10 -10.75 8.49
CA THR A 7 16.05 -10.34 9.54
C THR A 7 16.09 -8.82 9.72
N THR A 8 16.10 -8.05 8.62
CA THR A 8 16.15 -6.58 8.68
C THR A 8 14.80 -5.94 8.98
N CYS A 9 13.70 -6.60 8.59
CA CYS A 9 12.33 -6.15 8.77
C CYS A 9 11.45 -7.31 9.28
N PRO A 10 11.62 -7.76 10.53
CA PRO A 10 10.91 -8.91 11.09
C PRO A 10 9.41 -8.68 11.26
N THR A 11 8.98 -7.42 11.26
CA THR A 11 7.58 -7.01 11.25
C THR A 11 7.33 -6.00 10.13
N MET A 12 6.11 -5.98 9.60
CA MET A 12 5.67 -4.94 8.67
C MET A 12 5.29 -3.68 9.46
N SER A 13 6.07 -2.62 9.35
CA SER A 13 5.87 -1.38 10.12
C SER A 13 6.13 -0.12 9.31
N ALA A 14 5.60 1.01 9.80
CA ALA A 14 5.93 2.35 9.33
C ALA A 14 6.44 3.18 10.52
N GLY A 15 7.75 3.11 10.75
CA GLY A 15 8.37 3.70 11.92
C GLY A 15 7.99 2.97 13.22
N PRO A 16 8.35 3.51 14.40
CA PRO A 16 8.17 2.84 15.68
C PRO A 16 6.71 2.82 16.18
N LYS A 17 5.82 3.59 15.56
CA LYS A 17 4.44 3.80 16.05
C LYS A 17 3.39 2.95 15.35
N PHE A 18 3.68 2.42 14.17
CA PHE A 18 2.69 1.77 13.32
C PHE A 18 3.17 0.37 12.91
N GLU A 19 2.43 -0.66 13.34
CA GLU A 19 2.61 -2.05 12.93
C GLU A 19 1.41 -2.51 12.11
N TYR A 20 1.66 -3.20 11.01
CA TYR A 20 0.64 -3.71 10.10
C TYR A 20 0.60 -5.24 10.16
N ARG A 21 -0.54 -5.77 10.61
CA ARG A 21 -0.80 -7.22 10.64
C ARG A 21 -1.59 -7.66 9.41
N TRP A 22 -1.35 -8.88 8.96
CA TRP A 22 -1.98 -9.42 7.76
C TRP A 22 -3.23 -10.23 8.09
N ALA A 23 -4.32 -9.95 7.38
CA ALA A 23 -5.52 -10.79 7.30
C ALA A 23 -6.16 -10.56 5.92
N ASP A 24 -6.59 -11.62 5.25
CA ASP A 24 -7.32 -11.52 3.97
C ASP A 24 -8.83 -11.75 4.12
N GLY A 25 -9.29 -12.16 5.32
CA GLY A 25 -10.70 -12.42 5.61
C GLY A 25 -11.22 -13.74 5.02
N VAL A 26 -10.42 -14.44 4.22
CA VAL A 26 -10.77 -15.69 3.53
C VAL A 26 -9.97 -16.84 4.11
N GLN A 27 -8.67 -16.90 3.83
CA GLN A 27 -7.75 -17.93 4.32
C GLN A 27 -7.25 -17.57 5.73
N ILE A 28 -6.90 -16.29 5.94
CA ILE A 28 -6.38 -15.76 7.20
C ILE A 28 -7.39 -14.77 7.76
N LYS A 29 -8.28 -15.28 8.61
CA LYS A 29 -9.35 -14.50 9.23
C LYS A 29 -8.89 -13.67 10.43
N LYS A 30 -7.90 -14.15 11.18
CA LYS A 30 -7.33 -13.44 12.33
C LYS A 30 -6.03 -12.74 11.90
N PRO A 31 -5.85 -11.45 12.21
CA PRO A 31 -4.61 -10.75 11.88
C PRO A 31 -3.38 -11.44 12.47
N ILE A 32 -2.44 -11.82 11.61
CA ILE A 32 -1.17 -12.43 11.99
C ILE A 32 -0.01 -11.44 11.82
N GLU A 33 1.00 -11.59 12.66
CA GLU A 33 2.28 -10.92 12.51
C GLU A 33 3.11 -11.65 11.47
N VAL A 34 3.69 -10.88 10.54
CA VAL A 34 4.60 -11.39 9.51
C VAL A 34 5.67 -10.34 9.24
N SER A 35 6.82 -10.81 8.75
CA SER A 35 7.88 -9.92 8.27
C SER A 35 7.41 -9.01 7.15
N ALA A 36 8.03 -7.83 7.01
CA ALA A 36 7.69 -6.89 5.94
C ALA A 36 7.75 -7.50 4.53
N PRO A 37 8.79 -8.26 4.12
CA PRO A 37 8.79 -8.86 2.78
C PRO A 37 7.67 -9.89 2.62
N LYS A 38 7.33 -10.66 3.66
CA LYS A 38 6.23 -11.62 3.63
C LYS A 38 4.87 -10.93 3.55
N TYR A 39 4.69 -9.81 4.24
CA TYR A 39 3.50 -8.99 4.14
C TYR A 39 3.32 -8.47 2.71
N VAL A 40 4.38 -7.94 2.08
CA VAL A 40 4.32 -7.43 0.71
C VAL A 40 4.00 -8.54 -0.28
N GLU A 41 4.60 -9.73 -0.12
CA GLU A 41 4.27 -10.92 -0.92
C GLU A 41 2.77 -11.27 -0.82
N TYR A 42 2.25 -11.41 0.40
CA TYR A 42 0.82 -11.69 0.61
C TYR A 42 -0.08 -10.60 0.03
N LEU A 43 0.32 -9.33 0.15
CA LEU A 43 -0.42 -8.21 -0.41
C LEU A 43 -0.48 -8.27 -1.93
N MET A 44 0.65 -8.45 -2.61
CA MET A 44 0.68 -8.46 -4.07
C MET A 44 -0.12 -9.64 -4.64
N ASN A 45 0.06 -10.84 -4.07
CA ASN A 45 -0.72 -12.02 -4.47
C ASN A 45 -2.22 -11.82 -4.22
N TRP A 46 -2.58 -11.16 -3.10
CA TRP A 46 -3.98 -10.87 -2.81
C TRP A 46 -4.58 -9.86 -3.79
N ILE A 47 -3.84 -8.80 -4.15
CA ILE A 47 -4.28 -7.80 -5.15
C ILE A 47 -4.47 -8.47 -6.51
N GLU A 48 -3.49 -9.26 -6.96
CA GLU A 48 -3.57 -10.01 -8.22
C GLU A 48 -4.83 -10.89 -8.25
N ALA A 49 -5.08 -11.66 -7.19
CA ALA A 49 -6.30 -12.45 -7.08
C ALA A 49 -7.60 -11.62 -7.09
N GLN A 50 -7.59 -10.37 -6.59
CA GLN A 50 -8.76 -9.49 -6.73
C GLN A 50 -8.94 -9.02 -8.18
N LEU A 51 -7.85 -8.67 -8.87
CA LEU A 51 -7.88 -8.16 -10.25
C LEU A 51 -8.28 -9.24 -11.26
N ASP A 52 -7.90 -10.49 -11.00
CA ASP A 52 -8.22 -11.65 -11.83
C ASP A 52 -9.66 -12.16 -11.62
N ASP A 53 -10.32 -11.76 -10.53
CA ASP A 53 -11.70 -12.14 -10.25
C ASP A 53 -12.67 -11.31 -11.12
N GLU A 54 -13.17 -11.92 -12.20
CA GLU A 54 -14.15 -11.29 -13.10
C GLU A 54 -15.45 -10.84 -12.40
N SER A 55 -15.76 -11.36 -11.21
CA SER A 55 -16.90 -10.89 -10.42
C SER A 55 -16.64 -9.54 -9.74
N ILE A 56 -15.36 -9.18 -9.56
CA ILE A 56 -14.90 -7.92 -8.99
C ILE A 56 -14.47 -6.94 -10.09
N PHE A 57 -13.67 -7.42 -11.04
CA PHE A 57 -13.16 -6.66 -12.19
C PHE A 57 -13.64 -7.32 -13.50
N PRO A 58 -14.85 -6.99 -13.98
CA PRO A 58 -15.40 -7.57 -15.20
C PRO A 58 -14.54 -7.25 -16.42
N GLN A 59 -14.16 -8.28 -17.18
CA GLN A 59 -13.33 -8.12 -18.40
C GLN A 59 -14.17 -7.92 -19.66
N LYS A 60 -15.47 -8.24 -19.60
CA LYS A 60 -16.40 -8.10 -20.73
C LYS A 60 -16.90 -6.67 -20.84
N LEU A 61 -16.81 -6.10 -22.04
CA LEU A 61 -17.37 -4.79 -22.35
C LEU A 61 -18.87 -4.74 -22.00
N GLY A 62 -19.26 -3.74 -21.20
CA GLY A 62 -20.64 -3.53 -20.77
C GLY A 62 -21.07 -4.35 -19.54
N ALA A 63 -20.22 -5.22 -18.99
CA ALA A 63 -20.52 -5.88 -17.73
C ALA A 63 -20.41 -4.88 -16.56
N PRO A 64 -21.41 -4.82 -15.66
CA PRO A 64 -21.38 -3.89 -14.53
C PRO A 64 -20.42 -4.35 -13.44
N PHE A 65 -19.76 -3.39 -12.79
CA PHE A 65 -19.01 -3.64 -11.55
C PHE A 65 -19.95 -4.05 -10.41
N PRO A 66 -19.49 -4.84 -9.44
CA PRO A 66 -20.33 -5.23 -8.31
C PRO A 66 -20.65 -4.03 -7.39
N PRO A 67 -21.75 -4.09 -6.60
CA PRO A 67 -22.14 -2.99 -5.72
C PRO A 67 -21.07 -2.57 -4.69
N ASN A 68 -20.22 -3.52 -4.27
CA ASN A 68 -19.13 -3.29 -3.32
C ASN A 68 -17.79 -2.93 -3.98
N PHE A 69 -17.75 -2.68 -5.29
CA PHE A 69 -16.51 -2.42 -6.02
C PHE A 69 -15.65 -1.32 -5.40
N GLN A 70 -16.28 -0.20 -5.02
CA GLN A 70 -15.56 0.91 -4.39
C GLN A 70 -14.91 0.51 -3.07
N ASP A 71 -15.53 -0.37 -2.27
CA ASP A 71 -14.98 -0.83 -1.01
C ASP A 71 -13.77 -1.75 -1.23
N VAL A 72 -13.80 -2.55 -2.29
CA VAL A 72 -12.65 -3.36 -2.71
C VAL A 72 -11.50 -2.45 -3.15
N VAL A 73 -11.76 -1.46 -4.01
CA VAL A 73 -10.74 -0.49 -4.45
C VAL A 73 -10.15 0.28 -3.26
N LYS A 74 -10.97 0.80 -2.35
CA LYS A 74 -10.51 1.44 -1.11
C LYS A 74 -9.60 0.52 -0.29
N THR A 75 -9.95 -0.76 -0.20
CA THR A 75 -9.14 -1.75 0.53
C THR A 75 -7.78 -1.98 -0.15
N ILE A 76 -7.74 -2.08 -1.48
CA ILE A 76 -6.50 -2.21 -2.27
C ILE A 76 -5.61 -0.99 -2.01
N PHE A 77 -6.12 0.22 -2.20
CA PHE A 77 -5.35 1.45 -2.02
C PHE A 77 -4.86 1.62 -0.57
N LYS A 78 -5.70 1.35 0.42
CA LYS A 78 -5.28 1.39 1.84
C LYS A 78 -4.12 0.43 2.12
N ARG A 79 -4.12 -0.77 1.53
CA ARG A 79 -3.04 -1.74 1.73
C ARG A 79 -1.77 -1.35 0.97
N LEU A 80 -1.88 -0.81 -0.24
CA LEU A 80 -0.75 -0.28 -1.00
C LEU A 80 -0.08 0.91 -0.28
N PHE A 81 -0.86 1.77 0.37
CA PHE A 81 -0.32 2.87 1.18
C PHE A 81 0.63 2.39 2.27
N ARG A 82 0.35 1.23 2.90
CA ARG A 82 1.23 0.64 3.93
C ARG A 82 2.60 0.27 3.37
N VAL A 83 2.67 -0.11 2.09
CA VAL A 83 3.93 -0.41 1.40
C VAL A 83 4.74 0.87 1.20
N TYR A 84 4.11 1.95 0.72
CA TYR A 84 4.76 3.27 0.66
C TYR A 84 5.26 3.72 2.03
N ALA A 85 4.43 3.60 3.06
CA ALA A 85 4.79 3.97 4.42
C ALA A 85 6.02 3.21 4.92
N HIS A 86 6.07 1.90 4.68
CA HIS A 86 7.24 1.09 5.00
C HIS A 86 8.49 1.50 4.22
N ILE A 87 8.38 1.73 2.91
CA ILE A 87 9.53 2.13 2.07
C ILE A 87 10.12 3.46 2.56
N TYR A 88 9.27 4.47 2.79
CA TYR A 88 9.74 5.78 3.23
C TYR A 88 10.35 5.77 4.63
N HIS A 89 9.84 4.96 5.56
CA HIS A 89 10.40 4.89 6.91
C HIS A 89 11.65 4.01 7.00
N SER A 90 11.64 2.84 6.35
CA SER A 90 12.67 1.82 6.58
C SER A 90 13.74 1.78 5.50
N HIS A 91 13.44 2.23 4.28
CA HIS A 91 14.29 1.99 3.10
C HIS A 91 14.64 3.25 2.30
N PHE A 92 14.17 4.43 2.71
CA PHE A 92 14.35 5.66 1.92
C PHE A 92 15.81 6.02 1.67
N GLN A 93 16.68 5.88 2.68
CA GLN A 93 18.13 6.11 2.51
C GLN A 93 18.73 5.19 1.44
N LYS A 94 18.24 3.95 1.34
CA LYS A 94 18.67 3.02 0.29
C LYS A 94 18.17 3.45 -1.08
N ILE A 95 16.92 3.90 -1.18
CA ILE A 95 16.36 4.45 -2.43
C ILE A 95 17.18 5.66 -2.92
N VAL A 96 17.56 6.57 -2.01
CA VAL A 96 18.45 7.70 -2.32
C VAL A 96 19.83 7.21 -2.79
N SER A 97 20.40 6.18 -2.15
CA SER A 97 21.68 5.62 -2.59
C SER A 97 21.64 5.01 -4.00
N LEU A 98 20.47 4.59 -4.45
CA LEU A 98 20.22 4.08 -5.80
C LEU A 98 19.87 5.19 -6.81
N LYS A 99 19.70 6.44 -6.35
CA LYS A 99 19.24 7.60 -7.15
C LYS A 99 17.84 7.42 -7.73
N GLU A 100 16.96 6.73 -7.00
CA GLU A 100 15.60 6.38 -7.42
C GLU A 100 14.52 7.17 -6.66
N GLU A 101 14.91 8.13 -5.82
CA GLU A 101 13.99 8.90 -4.98
C GLU A 101 13.01 9.76 -5.79
N ALA A 102 13.43 10.26 -6.94
CA ALA A 102 12.57 11.05 -7.83
C ALA A 102 11.42 10.20 -8.40
N HIS A 103 11.71 8.95 -8.78
CA HIS A 103 10.70 8.00 -9.27
C HIS A 103 9.71 7.64 -8.16
N LEU A 104 10.22 7.27 -6.98
CA LEU A 104 9.38 6.96 -5.81
C LEU A 104 8.46 8.15 -5.45
N ASN A 105 9.01 9.36 -5.37
CA ASN A 105 8.26 10.57 -5.02
C ASN A 105 7.19 10.92 -6.06
N THR A 106 7.50 10.76 -7.35
CA THR A 106 6.53 11.00 -8.43
C THR A 106 5.38 10.00 -8.35
N CYS A 107 5.67 8.71 -8.21
CA CYS A 107 4.66 7.66 -8.05
C CYS A 107 3.79 7.90 -6.81
N PHE A 108 4.42 8.25 -5.68
CA PHE A 108 3.71 8.52 -4.43
C PHE A 108 2.87 9.80 -4.47
N LYS A 109 3.35 10.85 -5.15
CA LYS A 109 2.58 12.08 -5.38
C LYS A 109 1.31 11.79 -6.17
N HIS A 110 1.44 11.06 -7.28
CA HIS A 110 0.30 10.66 -8.10
C HIS A 110 -0.68 9.79 -7.31
N PHE A 111 -0.17 8.78 -6.60
CA PHE A 111 -0.98 7.93 -5.72
C PHE A 111 -1.77 8.76 -4.70
N THR A 112 -1.11 9.70 -4.03
CA THR A 112 -1.74 10.56 -3.01
C THR A 112 -2.84 11.43 -3.61
N LEU A 113 -2.55 12.13 -4.72
CA LEU A 113 -3.53 12.97 -5.41
C LEU A 113 -4.75 12.16 -5.87
N PHE A 114 -4.54 10.96 -6.43
CA PHE A 114 -5.62 10.08 -6.84
C PHE A 114 -6.47 9.62 -5.64
N THR A 115 -5.84 9.24 -4.52
CA THR A 115 -6.58 8.83 -3.32
C THR A 115 -7.38 9.97 -2.70
N TRP A 116 -6.93 11.22 -2.83
CA TRP A 116 -7.65 12.40 -2.36
C TRP A 116 -8.85 12.73 -3.23
N GLU A 117 -8.65 12.78 -4.55
CA GLU A 117 -9.71 13.09 -5.52
C GLU A 117 -10.90 12.13 -5.36
N PHE A 118 -10.61 10.83 -5.27
CA PHE A 118 -11.63 9.79 -5.20
C PHE A 118 -11.95 9.32 -3.76
N ARG A 119 -11.37 9.97 -2.74
CA ARG A 119 -11.57 9.65 -1.31
C ARG A 119 -11.37 8.15 -1.00
N LEU A 120 -10.26 7.60 -1.49
CA LEU A 120 -9.97 6.17 -1.40
C LEU A 120 -9.33 5.74 -0.07
N ILE A 121 -8.78 6.69 0.67
CA ILE A 121 -8.12 6.45 1.97
C ILE A 121 -8.63 7.49 2.97
N ASP A 122 -9.06 7.01 4.15
CA ASP A 122 -9.50 7.88 5.24
C ASP A 122 -8.35 8.68 5.83
N LYS A 123 -8.63 9.91 6.25
CA LYS A 123 -7.64 10.81 6.85
C LYS A 123 -6.96 10.23 8.09
N GLY A 124 -7.63 9.33 8.81
CA GLY A 124 -7.07 8.64 9.99
C GLY A 124 -5.94 7.64 9.67
N GLU A 125 -5.81 7.21 8.42
CA GLU A 125 -4.77 6.27 7.97
C GLU A 125 -3.52 6.99 7.42
N LEU A 126 -3.63 8.29 7.10
CA LEU A 126 -2.55 9.14 6.58
C LEU A 126 -1.43 9.56 7.57
N PRO A 127 -1.62 9.56 8.92
CA PRO A 127 -0.59 10.02 9.85
C PRO A 127 0.84 9.49 9.65
N PRO A 128 1.08 8.21 9.26
CA PRO A 128 2.43 7.71 9.06
C PRO A 128 3.27 8.48 8.05
N LEU A 129 2.64 9.15 7.07
CA LEU A 129 3.30 9.90 6.01
C LEU A 129 2.82 11.35 5.90
N ASN A 130 2.11 11.89 6.91
CA ASN A 130 1.46 13.19 6.79
C ASN A 130 2.45 14.32 6.46
N ASP A 131 3.60 14.37 7.15
CA ASP A 131 4.63 15.39 6.92
C ASP A 131 5.25 15.24 5.52
N LEU A 132 5.44 14.00 5.07
CA LEU A 132 5.95 13.70 3.73
C LEU A 132 4.94 14.09 2.64
N ILE A 133 3.66 13.80 2.86
CA ILE A 133 2.58 14.17 1.94
C ILE A 133 2.51 15.69 1.81
N GLN A 134 2.61 16.42 2.93
CA GLN A 134 2.70 17.87 2.91
C GLN A 134 3.93 18.34 2.12
N SER A 135 5.10 17.74 2.36
CA SER A 135 6.32 18.08 1.64
C SER A 135 6.25 17.79 0.13
N ILE A 136 5.77 16.62 -0.30
CA ILE A 136 5.82 16.20 -1.71
C ILE A 136 4.68 16.83 -2.52
N VAL A 137 3.51 16.99 -1.91
CA VAL A 137 2.32 17.48 -2.61
C VAL A 137 2.21 19.00 -2.55
N LEU A 138 2.62 19.63 -1.44
CA LEU A 138 2.51 21.08 -1.22
C LEU A 138 3.83 21.84 -1.41
N ALA A 139 4.94 21.18 -1.78
CA ALA A 139 6.14 21.89 -2.22
C ALA A 139 5.83 22.63 -3.53
N TYR A 140 5.78 23.95 -3.42
CA TYR A 140 5.84 24.94 -4.52
C TYR A 140 7.29 25.34 -4.77
#